data_AF-A0A3D4FKU3-F1
#
_entry.id   AF-A0A3D4FKU3-F1
#
_cell.length_a   1.000
_cell.length_b   1.000
_cell.length_c   1.000
_cell.angle_alpha   90.00
_cell.angle_beta   90.00
_cell.angle_gamma   90.00
#
_symmetry.space_group_name_H-M   'P 1'
#
loop_
_entity.id
_entity.type
_entity.pdbx_description
1 polymer ?
#
loop_
_entity_poly.entity_id
_entity_poly.type
_entity_poly.pdbx_seq_one_letter_code
_entity_poly.pdbx_strand_id
1 'polypeptide(L)'
;MLDEVFNTWRNEDLPPKLHYSSPRDGKLDRKHADYIEALEFIDFIESCRNINRDIDIMLESKSKDLALFKLVKDIKSIKPNWKWINESTFIV
;
A
#
# COMPACT_ATOMS: atom_id res chain seq x y z
N MET A 1 -7.82 -5.68 -15.02
CA MET A 1 -8.24 -6.14 -13.68
C MET A 1 -8.19 -5.03 -12.64
N LEU A 2 -7.03 -4.38 -12.38
CA LEU A 2 -7.02 -3.21 -11.47
C LEU A 2 -7.96 -2.11 -11.97
N ASP A 3 -7.86 -1.69 -13.23
CA ASP A 3 -8.73 -0.65 -13.81
C ASP A 3 -10.22 -0.93 -13.61
N GLU A 4 -10.66 -2.19 -13.72
CA GLU A 4 -12.05 -2.59 -13.50
C GLU A 4 -12.48 -2.37 -12.05
N VAL A 5 -11.62 -2.71 -11.08
CA VAL A 5 -11.88 -2.47 -9.65
C VAL A 5 -11.95 -0.98 -9.37
N PHE A 6 -11.04 -0.16 -9.92
CA PHE A 6 -11.06 1.29 -9.72
C PHE A 6 -12.28 1.95 -10.39
N ASN A 7 -12.74 1.39 -11.52
CA ASN A 7 -13.92 1.89 -12.22
C ASN A 7 -15.23 1.65 -11.45
N THR A 8 -15.30 0.69 -10.53
CA THR A 8 -16.50 0.54 -9.67
C THR A 8 -16.68 1.70 -8.70
N TRP A 9 -15.62 2.48 -8.47
CA TRP A 9 -15.62 3.67 -7.61
C TRP A 9 -15.66 4.99 -8.39
N ARG A 10 -15.87 4.96 -9.71
CA ARG A 10 -15.71 6.16 -10.58
C ARG A 10 -16.59 7.35 -10.18
N ASN A 11 -17.77 7.08 -9.63
CA ASN A 11 -18.75 8.10 -9.25
C ASN A 11 -18.87 8.29 -7.74
N GLU A 12 -17.88 7.82 -6.98
CA GLU A 12 -17.83 7.96 -5.52
C GLU A 12 -17.03 9.20 -5.14
N ASP A 13 -17.50 9.93 -4.14
CA ASP A 13 -16.83 11.14 -3.62
C ASP A 13 -15.52 10.81 -2.89
N LEU A 14 -15.38 9.59 -2.40
CA LEU A 14 -14.20 9.13 -1.65
C LEU A 14 -13.21 8.38 -2.53
N PRO A 15 -11.91 8.39 -2.18
CA PRO A 15 -10.92 7.52 -2.80
C PRO A 15 -11.27 6.05 -2.63
N PRO A 16 -10.93 5.19 -3.61
CA PRO A 16 -11.08 3.76 -3.47
C PRO A 16 -10.25 3.24 -2.29
N LYS A 17 -10.88 2.37 -1.49
CA LYS A 17 -10.23 1.74 -0.35
C LYS A 17 -9.73 0.35 -0.71
N LEU A 18 -8.44 0.11 -0.48
CA LEU A 18 -7.82 -1.19 -0.64
C LEU A 18 -7.30 -1.74 0.68
N HIS A 19 -7.25 -3.06 0.79
CA HIS A 19 -6.64 -3.78 1.91
C HIS A 19 -5.37 -4.46 1.41
N TYR A 20 -4.26 -4.28 2.12
CA TYR A 20 -2.97 -4.83 1.75
C TYR A 20 -2.36 -5.60 2.91
N SER A 21 -1.85 -6.80 2.64
CA SER A 21 -1.07 -7.61 3.59
C SER A 21 0.08 -8.33 2.90
N SER A 22 1.09 -8.71 3.68
CA SER A 22 2.17 -9.59 3.24
C SER A 22 1.97 -11.00 3.82
N PRO A 23 2.33 -12.06 3.07
CA PRO A 23 2.25 -13.43 3.57
C PRO A 23 3.30 -13.68 4.66
N ARG A 24 2.97 -14.51 5.66
CA ARG A 24 3.87 -14.76 6.80
C ARG A 24 5.12 -15.57 6.43
N ASP A 25 4.93 -16.73 5.79
CA ASP A 25 6.03 -17.68 5.59
C ASP A 25 6.45 -17.82 4.12
N GLY A 26 5.49 -17.92 3.19
CA GLY A 26 5.78 -18.09 1.77
C GLY A 26 4.71 -17.47 0.89
N LYS A 27 4.99 -17.30 -0.41
CA LYS A 27 4.14 -16.54 -1.36
C LYS A 27 2.66 -16.96 -1.41
N LEU A 28 2.34 -18.20 -1.05
CA LEU A 28 0.97 -18.74 -1.05
C LEU A 28 0.35 -18.82 0.35
N ASP A 29 1.06 -18.37 1.39
CA ASP A 29 0.51 -18.32 2.74
C ASP A 29 -0.53 -17.20 2.83
N ARG A 30 -1.70 -17.55 3.37
CA ARG A 30 -2.83 -16.64 3.54
C ARG A 30 -2.81 -15.94 4.89
N LYS A 31 -1.88 -16.32 5.78
CA LYS A 31 -1.70 -15.68 7.09
C LYS A 31 -0.96 -14.36 6.91
N HIS A 32 -1.49 -13.30 7.52
CA HIS A 32 -0.80 -12.02 7.57
C HIS A 32 0.51 -12.12 8.36
N ALA A 33 1.56 -11.54 7.79
CA ALA A 33 2.83 -11.29 8.44
C ALA A 33 2.68 -10.29 9.60
N ASP A 34 3.72 -10.23 10.43
CA ASP A 34 3.82 -9.23 11.50
C ASP A 34 4.00 -7.82 10.92
N TYR A 35 4.81 -7.70 9.86
CA TYR A 35 5.12 -6.46 9.14
C TYR A 35 4.82 -6.57 7.65
N ILE A 36 4.76 -5.43 6.96
CA ILE A 36 4.60 -5.36 5.51
C ILE A 36 5.96 -5.44 4.82
N GLU A 37 6.07 -6.26 3.79
CA GLU A 37 7.25 -6.34 2.93
C GLU A 37 7.34 -5.09 2.03
N ALA A 38 8.29 -4.22 2.34
CA ALA A 38 8.36 -2.89 1.74
C ALA A 38 8.60 -2.90 0.23
N LEU A 39 9.42 -3.83 -0.28
CA LEU A 39 9.69 -3.94 -1.72
C LEU A 39 8.44 -4.36 -2.49
N GLU A 40 7.74 -5.39 -2.02
CA GLU A 40 6.50 -5.85 -2.66
C GLU A 40 5.39 -4.78 -2.57
N PHE A 41 5.35 -4.03 -1.47
CA PHE A 41 4.41 -2.91 -1.34
C PHE A 41 4.74 -1.79 -2.33
N ILE A 42 6.01 -1.43 -2.49
CA ILE A 42 6.46 -0.43 -3.46
C ILE A 42 6.11 -0.87 -4.88
N ASP A 43 6.37 -2.13 -5.25
CA ASP A 43 6.05 -2.66 -6.57
C ASP A 43 4.53 -2.60 -6.84
N PHE A 44 3.71 -2.87 -5.82
CA PHE A 44 2.27 -2.69 -5.89
C PHE A 44 1.87 -1.24 -6.16
N ILE A 45 2.42 -0.27 -5.41
CA ILE A 45 2.14 1.16 -5.63
C ILE A 45 2.54 1.62 -7.03
N GLU A 46 3.71 1.20 -7.50
CA GLU A 46 4.20 1.51 -8.85
C GLU A 46 3.27 0.94 -9.93
N SER A 47 2.71 -0.26 -9.71
CA SER A 47 1.70 -0.84 -10.61
C SER A 47 0.39 -0.05 -10.66
N CYS A 48 0.05 0.65 -9.57
CA CYS A 48 -1.14 1.48 -9.47
C CYS A 48 -0.98 2.88 -10.10
N ARG A 49 0.25 3.31 -10.44
CA ARG A 49 0.49 4.67 -10.96
C ARG A 49 -0.35 4.99 -12.22
N ASN A 50 -0.63 3.98 -13.05
CA ASN A 50 -1.41 4.14 -14.29
C ASN A 50 -2.88 4.54 -14.05
N ILE A 51 -3.41 4.37 -12.84
CA ILE A 51 -4.81 4.69 -12.51
C ILE A 51 -5.01 6.21 -12.37
N ASN A 52 -3.96 6.95 -12.06
CA ASN A 52 -3.97 8.41 -11.89
C ASN A 52 -5.11 8.92 -10.99
N ARG A 53 -5.30 8.26 -9.83
CA ARG A 53 -6.29 8.61 -8.80
C ARG A 53 -5.72 8.34 -7.42
N ASP A 54 -6.15 9.11 -6.43
CA ASP A 54 -5.84 8.87 -5.02
C ASP A 54 -6.44 7.53 -4.53
N ILE A 55 -5.74 6.87 -3.61
CA ILE A 55 -6.09 5.54 -3.09
C ILE A 55 -5.82 5.50 -1.59
N ASP A 56 -6.76 4.98 -0.83
CA ASP A 56 -6.59 4.73 0.61
C ASP A 56 -6.28 3.26 0.87
N ILE A 57 -5.14 2.97 1.50
CA ILE A 57 -4.71 1.59 1.77
C ILE A 57 -4.77 1.29 3.28
N MET A 58 -5.56 0.29 3.64
CA MET A 58 -5.58 -0.31 4.98
C MET A 58 -4.49 -1.39 5.06
N LEU A 59 -3.56 -1.26 6.00
CA LEU A 59 -2.53 -2.28 6.23
C LEU A 59 -3.07 -3.37 7.17
N GLU A 60 -3.20 -4.58 6.65
CA GLU A 60 -3.58 -5.78 7.39
C GLU A 60 -2.33 -6.52 7.85
N SER A 61 -1.93 -6.29 9.10
CA SER A 61 -0.75 -6.92 9.72
C SER A 61 -1.01 -7.20 11.20
N LYS A 62 -0.25 -8.14 11.79
CA LYS A 62 -0.39 -8.44 13.22
C LYS A 62 0.19 -7.36 14.13
N SER A 63 1.22 -6.65 13.67
CA SER A 63 1.89 -5.60 14.47
C SER A 63 1.20 -4.23 14.39
N LYS A 64 0.06 -4.11 13.68
CA LYS A 64 -0.78 -2.90 13.64
C LYS A 64 0.03 -1.64 13.30
N ASP A 65 -0.02 -0.60 14.12
CA ASP A 65 0.64 0.69 13.89
C ASP A 65 2.17 0.57 13.74
N LEU A 66 2.79 -0.42 14.39
CA LEU A 66 4.23 -0.67 14.24
C LEU A 66 4.58 -1.08 12.80
N ALA A 67 3.67 -1.73 12.09
CA ALA A 67 3.86 -2.07 10.69
C ALA A 67 3.86 -0.82 9.81
N LEU A 68 3.01 0.16 10.10
CA LEU A 68 3.02 1.45 9.39
C LEU A 68 4.34 2.19 9.62
N PHE A 69 4.78 2.34 10.87
CA PHE A 69 6.02 3.07 11.16
C PHE A 69 7.25 2.43 10.52
N LYS A 70 7.32 1.09 10.55
CA LYS A 70 8.38 0.36 9.87
C LYS A 70 8.31 0.57 8.35
N LEU A 71 7.14 0.39 7.75
CA LEU A 71 6.94 0.54 6.31
C LEU A 71 7.32 1.94 5.82
N VAL A 72 6.89 2.99 6.52
CA VAL A 72 7.23 4.38 6.19
C VAL A 72 8.74 4.61 6.21
N LYS A 73 9.43 4.09 7.23
CA LYS A 73 10.90 4.17 7.32
C LYS A 73 11.56 3.45 6.15
N ASP A 74 11.10 2.26 5.83
CA ASP A 74 11.66 1.43 4.76
C ASP A 74 11.43 2.08 3.39
N ILE A 75 10.23 2.60 3.11
CA ILE A 75 9.93 3.32 1.86
C ILE A 75 10.81 4.56 1.71
N LYS A 76 10.96 5.38 2.77
CA LYS A 76 11.84 6.56 2.73
C LYS A 76 13.29 6.20 2.41
N SER A 77 13.75 5.01 2.83
CA SER A 77 15.08 4.51 2.52
C SER A 77 15.21 4.00 1.08
N ILE A 78 14.18 3.32 0.55
CA ILE A 78 14.22 2.65 -0.76
C ILE A 78 13.86 3.63 -1.90
N LYS A 79 12.89 4.52 -1.66
CA LYS A 79 12.34 5.51 -2.62
C LYS A 79 12.47 6.93 -2.05
N PRO A 80 13.69 7.48 -1.91
CA PRO A 80 13.91 8.82 -1.36
C PRO A 80 13.33 9.94 -2.23
N ASN A 81 13.02 9.63 -3.50
CA ASN A 81 12.44 10.57 -4.46
C ASN A 81 10.91 10.72 -4.34
N TRP A 82 10.23 9.86 -3.57
CA TRP A 82 8.79 10.02 -3.32
C TRP A 82 8.53 11.21 -2.41
N LYS A 83 7.49 11.99 -2.72
CA LYS A 83 7.17 13.21 -1.99
C LYS A 83 6.20 12.90 -0.86
N TRP A 84 6.68 13.01 0.38
CA TRP A 84 5.84 12.81 1.56
C TRP A 84 5.08 14.07 1.93
N ILE A 85 3.78 13.93 2.21
CA ILE A 85 2.92 15.00 2.71
C ILE A 85 2.90 14.97 4.25
N ASN A 86 2.82 13.77 4.83
CA ASN A 86 2.83 13.53 6.27
C ASN A 86 3.36 12.11 6.57
N GLU A 87 3.09 11.55 7.75
CA GLU A 87 3.58 10.25 8.21
C GLU A 87 2.91 9.04 7.55
N SER A 88 1.78 9.21 6.85
CA SER A 88 1.04 8.12 6.18
C SER A 88 0.64 8.41 4.74
N THR A 89 0.89 9.63 4.25
CA THR A 89 0.50 10.09 2.91
C THR A 89 1.71 10.55 2.12
N PHE A 90 1.81 10.07 0.87
CA PHE A 90 2.86 10.43 -0.07
C PHE A 90 2.34 10.43 -1.51
N ILE A 91 3.06 11.13 -2.40
CA ILE A 91 2.79 11.22 -3.84
C ILE A 91 3.93 10.50 -4.58
N VAL A 92 3.55 9.67 -5.56
CA VAL A 92 4.44 8.84 -6.40
C VAL A 92 4.38 9.16 -7.87
#